data_AF-A0A950XSN5-F1
#
_entry.id   AF-A0A950XSN5-F1
#
_cell.length_a   1.000
_cell.length_b   1.000
_cell.length_c   1.000
_cell.angle_alpha   90.00
_cell.angle_beta   90.00
_cell.angle_gamma   90.00
#
_symmetry.space_group_name_H-M   'P 1'
#
loop_
_entity.id
_entity.type
_entity.pdbx_description
1 polymer ?
#
loop_
_entity_poly.entity_id
_entity_poly.type
_entity_poly.pdbx_seq_one_letter_code
_entity_poly.pdbx_strand_id
1 'polypeptide(L)'
;MGPPASAETPADVQRRIYALMVLMKAADDRLSKGISTGEFMCVYWPSRGQEAIAAAMGVSLRDDDQLVTTYRGLHDLIGKGVPLEEIYGEMMGRTAGASRGKGGTMHIARPDNGVMLSTGIVGAGLPVAVGLALAAKRKGLDRVTVVSFGDGATNTGSFHEAANMAALWDL
;
A
#
# COMPACT_ATOMS: atom_id res chain seq x y z
N MET A 1 -21.77 -5.21 -25.01
CA MET A 1 -22.27 -5.36 -23.63
C MET A 1 -21.99 -4.06 -22.91
N GLY A 2 -23.02 -3.36 -22.43
CA GLY A 2 -22.77 -2.25 -21.49
C GLY A 2 -22.10 -2.79 -20.22
N PRO A 3 -21.38 -1.95 -19.47
CA PRO A 3 -20.87 -2.38 -18.17
C PRO A 3 -22.03 -2.97 -17.36
N PRO A 4 -21.83 -4.10 -16.66
CA PRO A 4 -22.87 -4.61 -15.77
C PRO A 4 -23.29 -3.48 -14.84
N ALA A 5 -24.60 -3.32 -14.62
CA ALA A 5 -25.10 -2.37 -13.65
C ALA A 5 -24.43 -2.71 -12.31
N SER A 6 -23.51 -1.85 -11.86
CA SER A 6 -22.78 -2.07 -10.63
C SER A 6 -23.80 -2.09 -9.50
N ALA A 7 -23.91 -3.22 -8.81
CA ALA A 7 -24.69 -3.29 -7.59
C ALA A 7 -24.26 -2.14 -6.67
N GLU A 8 -25.23 -1.40 -6.14
CA GLU A 8 -24.97 -0.22 -5.32
C GLU A 8 -24.17 -0.65 -4.08
N THR A 9 -22.99 -0.04 -3.87
CA THR A 9 -22.13 -0.40 -2.74
C THR A 9 -22.87 -0.12 -1.42
N PRO A 10 -22.90 -1.05 -0.45
CA PRO A 10 -23.62 -0.85 0.81
C PRO A 10 -23.21 0.45 1.53
N ALA A 11 -24.17 1.13 2.17
CA ALA A 11 -23.95 2.43 2.77
C ALA A 11 -22.90 2.41 3.91
N ASP A 12 -22.76 1.30 4.62
CA ASP A 12 -21.73 1.09 5.63
C ASP A 12 -20.33 1.00 5.00
N VAL A 13 -20.19 0.31 3.87
CA VAL A 13 -18.95 0.22 3.10
C VAL A 13 -18.55 1.60 2.56
N GLN A 14 -19.50 2.35 2.00
CA GLN A 14 -19.25 3.73 1.54
C GLN A 14 -18.76 4.63 2.68
N ARG A 15 -19.37 4.55 3.87
CA ARG A 15 -18.94 5.31 5.06
C ARG A 15 -17.54 4.93 5.51
N ARG A 16 -17.18 3.64 5.47
CA ARG A 16 -15.83 3.17 5.81
C ARG A 16 -14.78 3.70 4.84
N ILE A 17 -15.06 3.63 3.53
CA ILE A 17 -14.18 4.20 2.51
C ILE A 17 -14.00 5.71 2.74
N TYR A 18 -15.10 6.45 2.97
CA TYR A 18 -15.03 7.88 3.24
C TYR A 18 -14.25 8.23 4.51
N ALA A 19 -14.48 7.50 5.60
CA ALA A 19 -13.75 7.69 6.85
C ALA A 19 -12.24 7.46 6.67
N LEU A 20 -11.84 6.44 5.91
CA LEU A 20 -10.45 6.18 5.58
C LEU A 20 -9.86 7.30 4.72
N MET A 21 -10.56 7.80 3.71
CA MET A 21 -10.08 8.91 2.89
C MET A 21 -9.83 10.18 3.72
N VAL A 22 -10.74 10.48 4.66
CA VAL A 22 -10.58 11.63 5.58
C VAL A 22 -9.38 11.42 6.51
N LEU A 23 -9.20 10.22 7.05
CA LEU A 23 -8.05 9.87 7.89
C LEU A 23 -6.73 10.00 7.13
N MET A 24 -6.68 9.48 5.90
CA MET A 24 -5.52 9.54 5.02
C MET A 24 -5.12 10.99 4.74
N LYS A 25 -6.08 11.83 4.33
CA LYS A 25 -5.85 13.27 4.14
C LYS A 25 -5.33 13.94 5.41
N ALA A 26 -5.92 13.63 6.58
CA ALA A 26 -5.50 14.21 7.85
C ALA A 26 -4.07 13.78 8.22
N ALA A 27 -3.71 12.53 7.96
CA ALA A 27 -2.36 12.00 8.16
C ALA A 27 -1.34 12.70 7.24
N ASP A 28 -1.73 12.94 5.98
CA ASP A 28 -0.98 13.68 4.97
C ASP A 28 -0.68 15.13 5.43
N ASP A 29 -1.73 15.84 5.86
CA ASP A 29 -1.63 17.23 6.32
C ASP A 29 -0.79 17.34 7.61
N ARG A 30 -0.91 16.37 8.54
CA ARG A 30 -0.12 16.31 9.77
C ARG A 30 1.37 16.11 9.48
N LEU A 31 1.69 15.19 8.58
CA LEU A 31 3.07 14.90 8.19
C LEU A 31 3.69 16.10 7.48
N SER A 32 2.97 16.69 6.52
CA SER A 32 3.40 17.89 5.81
C SER A 32 3.67 19.07 6.77
N LYS A 33 2.77 19.29 7.74
CA LYS A 33 2.97 20.31 8.78
C LYS A 33 4.21 20.03 9.62
N GLY A 34 4.39 18.80 10.11
CA GLY A 34 5.54 18.47 10.95
C GLY A 34 6.87 18.53 10.19
N ILE A 35 6.89 18.25 8.88
CA ILE A 35 8.08 18.48 8.04
C ILE A 35 8.37 19.99 7.95
N SER A 36 7.34 20.80 7.70
CA SER A 36 7.51 22.27 7.57
C SER A 36 8.02 22.95 8.85
N THR A 37 7.74 22.37 10.02
CA THR A 37 8.20 22.87 11.32
C THR A 37 9.52 22.23 11.77
N GLY A 38 10.09 21.30 11.00
CA GLY A 38 11.29 20.53 11.39
C GLY A 38 11.06 19.48 12.48
N GLU A 39 9.81 19.16 12.79
CA GLU A 39 9.46 18.08 13.72
C GLU A 39 9.73 16.70 13.10
N PHE A 40 9.43 16.55 11.80
CA PHE A 40 9.75 15.37 11.01
C PHE A 40 10.94 15.65 10.10
N MET A 41 12.02 14.91 10.29
CA MET A 41 13.23 14.98 9.45
C MET A 41 13.27 13.80 8.49
N CYS A 42 12.34 13.78 7.53
CA CYS A 42 12.22 12.70 6.56
C CYS A 42 11.82 13.22 5.17
N VAL A 43 12.14 12.46 4.12
CA VAL A 43 11.65 12.75 2.77
C VAL A 43 10.29 12.10 2.57
N TYR A 44 9.31 12.89 2.16
CA TYR A 44 7.93 12.46 2.01
C TYR A 44 7.37 12.77 0.61
N TRP A 45 6.62 11.82 0.06
CA TRP A 45 5.93 11.95 -1.22
C TRP A 45 4.42 11.78 -1.00
N PRO A 46 3.65 12.88 -0.99
CA PRO A 46 2.22 12.81 -0.72
C PRO A 46 1.43 12.07 -1.79
N SER A 47 0.44 11.29 -1.34
CA SER A 47 -0.58 10.63 -2.17
C SER A 47 -1.91 11.39 -2.20
N ARG A 48 -1.88 12.69 -1.85
CA ARG A 48 -3.04 13.57 -1.88
C ARG A 48 -3.75 13.55 -3.22
N GLY A 49 -5.07 13.39 -3.20
CA GLY A 49 -5.92 13.21 -4.37
C GLY A 49 -6.03 11.76 -4.88
N GLN A 50 -5.35 10.81 -4.25
CA GLN A 50 -5.40 9.38 -4.58
C GLN A 50 -5.92 8.51 -3.41
N GLU A 51 -6.54 9.14 -2.40
CA GLU A 51 -7.02 8.50 -1.18
C GLU A 51 -8.02 7.37 -1.46
N ALA A 52 -8.88 7.57 -2.46
CA ALA A 52 -9.96 6.63 -2.79
C ALA A 52 -9.45 5.23 -3.16
N ILE A 53 -8.29 5.14 -3.83
CA ILE A 53 -7.71 3.87 -4.29
C ILE A 53 -7.32 3.03 -3.07
N ALA A 54 -6.51 3.61 -2.19
CA ALA A 54 -6.03 2.95 -0.98
C ALA A 54 -7.17 2.65 0.01
N ALA A 55 -8.15 3.56 0.13
CA ALA A 55 -9.31 3.36 1.00
C ALA A 55 -10.19 2.20 0.51
N ALA A 56 -10.49 2.15 -0.80
CA ALA A 56 -11.26 1.05 -1.37
C ALA A 56 -10.50 -0.29 -1.26
N MET A 57 -9.19 -0.28 -1.52
CA MET A 57 -8.34 -1.45 -1.33
C MET A 57 -8.38 -1.94 0.12
N GLY A 58 -8.18 -1.05 1.10
CA GLY A 58 -8.18 -1.40 2.53
C GLY A 58 -9.52 -1.96 3.03
N VAL A 59 -10.64 -1.54 2.45
CA VAL A 59 -11.97 -2.10 2.78
C VAL A 59 -12.24 -3.44 2.09
N SER A 60 -11.58 -3.70 0.96
CA SER A 60 -11.82 -4.89 0.13
C SER A 60 -10.92 -6.07 0.50
N LEU A 61 -9.69 -5.81 0.96
CA LEU A 61 -8.72 -6.84 1.32
C LEU A 61 -8.99 -7.40 2.72
N ARG A 62 -8.73 -8.69 2.90
CA ARG A 62 -8.64 -9.31 4.21
C ARG A 62 -7.34 -8.91 4.90
N ASP A 63 -7.29 -9.12 6.21
CA ASP A 63 -6.11 -8.82 7.00
C ASP A 63 -4.89 -9.62 6.53
N ASP A 64 -5.11 -10.86 6.12
CA ASP A 64 -4.04 -11.78 5.70
C ASP A 64 -3.68 -11.67 4.21
N ASP A 65 -4.45 -10.95 3.41
CA ASP A 65 -4.08 -10.60 2.03
C ASP A 65 -2.85 -9.68 2.02
N GLN A 66 -1.99 -9.89 1.03
CA GLN A 66 -0.66 -9.29 1.00
C GLN A 66 -0.62 -8.04 0.13
N LEU A 67 0.18 -7.07 0.56
CA LEU A 67 0.42 -5.81 -0.12
C LEU A 67 1.92 -5.62 -0.35
N VAL A 68 2.25 -5.26 -1.58
CA VAL A 68 3.52 -4.63 -1.96
C VAL A 68 3.20 -3.19 -2.40
N THR A 69 3.77 -2.20 -1.72
CA THR A 69 3.51 -0.78 -2.01
C THR A 69 4.78 -0.02 -2.39
N THR A 70 4.61 1.24 -2.78
CA THR A 70 5.67 2.15 -3.18
C THR A 70 6.07 3.09 -2.03
N TYR A 71 7.12 3.86 -2.25
CA TYR A 71 7.51 4.99 -1.40
C TYR A 71 6.42 6.07 -1.20
N ARG A 72 5.36 6.06 -2.02
CA ARG A 72 4.17 6.92 -1.87
C ARG A 72 3.04 6.23 -1.08
N GLY A 73 3.32 5.08 -0.49
CA GLY A 73 2.35 4.14 0.06
C GLY A 73 1.74 4.51 1.41
N LEU A 74 1.84 5.75 1.91
CA LEU A 74 1.27 6.11 3.22
C LEU A 74 -0.21 5.70 3.33
N HIS A 75 -0.99 6.00 2.29
CA HIS A 75 -2.40 5.65 2.26
C HIS A 75 -2.62 4.14 2.20
N ASP A 76 -1.77 3.41 1.48
CA ASP A 76 -1.85 1.94 1.43
C ASP A 76 -1.56 1.30 2.80
N LEU A 77 -0.58 1.85 3.54
CA LEU A 77 -0.27 1.43 4.92
C LEU A 77 -1.45 1.66 5.88
N ILE A 78 -2.07 2.84 5.79
CA ILE A 78 -3.28 3.17 6.57
C ILE A 78 -4.43 2.23 6.18
N GLY A 79 -4.61 1.97 4.87
CA GLY A 79 -5.63 1.08 4.35
C GLY A 79 -5.49 -0.36 4.85
N LYS A 80 -4.25 -0.88 4.98
CA LYS A 80 -3.95 -2.18 5.60
C LYS A 80 -3.91 -2.16 7.13
N GLY A 81 -4.28 -1.04 7.74
CA GLY A 81 -4.42 -0.92 9.20
C GLY A 81 -3.11 -0.89 9.96
N VAL A 82 -1.98 -0.53 9.33
CA VAL A 82 -0.73 -0.32 10.07
C VAL A 82 -0.92 0.85 11.03
N PRO A 83 -0.61 0.71 12.34
CA PRO A 83 -0.83 1.78 13.31
C PRO A 83 -0.08 3.06 12.92
N LEU A 84 -0.75 4.22 13.01
CA LEU A 84 -0.14 5.52 12.69
C LEU A 84 1.11 5.81 13.54
N GLU A 85 1.13 5.36 14.79
CA GLU A 85 2.30 5.48 15.66
C GLU A 85 3.51 4.75 15.07
N GLU A 86 3.32 3.55 14.52
CA GLU A 86 4.40 2.79 13.90
C GLU A 86 4.83 3.39 12.56
N ILE A 87 3.89 3.91 11.78
CA ILE A 87 4.20 4.59 10.52
C ILE A 87 5.05 5.83 10.82
N TYR A 88 4.57 6.73 11.69
CA TYR A 88 5.31 7.96 12.02
C TYR A 88 6.58 7.68 12.82
N GLY A 89 6.56 6.69 13.71
CA GLY A 89 7.74 6.20 14.41
C GLY A 89 8.82 5.77 13.43
N GLU A 90 8.46 5.07 12.36
CA GLU A 90 9.39 4.65 11.32
C GLU A 90 9.94 5.85 10.54
N MET A 91 9.07 6.79 10.14
CA MET A 91 9.47 8.01 9.45
C MET A 91 10.40 8.90 10.30
N MET A 92 10.24 8.88 11.62
CA MET A 92 11.09 9.61 12.58
C MET A 92 12.36 8.87 13.00
N GLY A 93 12.60 7.65 12.50
CA GLY A 93 13.75 6.84 12.93
C GLY A 93 13.67 6.41 14.39
N ARG A 94 12.47 6.18 14.92
CA ARG A 94 12.22 5.78 16.32
C ARG A 94 12.02 4.28 16.45
N THR A 95 12.32 3.75 17.63
CA THR A 95 12.13 2.33 17.97
C THR A 95 10.68 1.86 17.93
N ALA A 96 9.73 2.79 18.09
CA ALA A 96 8.30 2.55 17.92
C ALA A 96 7.90 2.32 16.45
N GLY A 97 8.80 2.56 15.48
CA GLY A 97 8.53 2.31 14.07
C GLY A 97 8.31 0.84 13.74
N ALA A 98 7.58 0.56 12.66
CA ALA A 98 7.26 -0.80 12.19
C ALA A 98 8.53 -1.68 12.01
N SER A 99 9.64 -1.08 11.60
CA SER A 99 10.96 -1.69 11.43
C SER A 99 11.99 -1.14 12.43
N ARG A 100 11.51 -0.59 13.56
CA ARG A 100 12.29 0.07 14.62
C ARG A 100 13.10 1.27 14.13
N GLY A 101 12.58 2.00 13.15
CA GLY A 101 13.17 3.25 12.66
C GLY A 101 14.34 3.08 11.68
N LYS A 102 14.48 1.90 11.07
CA LYS A 102 15.59 1.56 10.16
C LYS A 102 15.25 1.67 8.69
N GLY A 103 13.98 1.49 8.32
CA GLY A 103 13.49 1.51 6.95
C GLY A 103 13.17 2.91 6.45
N GLY A 104 12.77 3.81 7.34
CA GLY A 104 12.33 5.16 6.97
C GLY A 104 11.11 5.14 6.05
N THR A 105 10.86 6.24 5.34
CA THR A 105 9.62 6.45 4.57
C THR A 105 9.46 5.48 3.39
N MET A 106 10.57 4.97 2.84
CA MET A 106 10.54 4.11 1.65
C MET A 106 10.47 2.61 1.95
N HIS A 107 10.77 2.17 3.18
CA HIS A 107 10.90 0.74 3.53
C HIS A 107 10.07 0.34 4.76
N ILE A 108 8.89 0.93 4.93
CA ILE A 108 7.94 0.48 5.94
C ILE A 108 7.42 -0.91 5.53
N ALA A 109 7.64 -1.91 6.38
CA ALA A 109 7.10 -3.26 6.21
C ALA A 109 6.46 -3.68 7.54
N ARG A 110 5.28 -4.28 7.46
CA ARG A 110 4.58 -4.82 8.62
C ARG A 110 3.82 -6.09 8.21
N PRO A 111 4.51 -7.25 8.17
CA PRO A 111 3.92 -8.51 7.71
C PRO A 111 2.68 -8.95 8.48
N ASP A 112 2.57 -8.59 9.76
CA ASP A 112 1.39 -8.85 10.60
C ASP A 112 0.11 -8.22 10.02
N ASN A 113 0.24 -7.10 9.32
CA ASN A 113 -0.83 -6.40 8.61
C ASN A 113 -0.91 -6.77 7.12
N GLY A 114 -0.12 -7.75 6.66
CA GLY A 114 0.00 -8.10 5.25
C GLY A 114 0.85 -7.15 4.41
N VAL A 115 1.49 -6.12 5.00
CA VAL A 115 2.40 -5.23 4.26
C VAL A 115 3.78 -5.88 4.15
N MET A 116 4.03 -6.54 3.02
CA MET A 116 5.21 -7.37 2.82
C MET A 116 6.44 -6.56 2.38
N LEU A 117 6.23 -5.49 1.63
CA LEU A 117 7.30 -4.65 1.11
C LEU A 117 6.79 -3.24 0.79
N SER A 118 7.59 -2.24 1.14
CA SER A 118 7.56 -0.91 0.53
C SER A 118 8.90 -0.68 -0.18
N THR A 119 8.86 -0.05 -1.36
CA THR A 119 10.09 0.22 -2.14
C THR A 119 10.10 1.60 -2.79
N GLY A 120 11.29 2.22 -2.77
CA GLY A 120 11.63 3.42 -3.53
C GLY A 120 11.99 3.17 -4.99
N ILE A 121 12.27 1.91 -5.36
CA ILE A 121 12.70 1.56 -6.72
C ILE A 121 11.48 1.36 -7.61
N VAL A 122 11.32 2.23 -8.60
CA VAL A 122 10.24 2.17 -9.59
C VAL A 122 10.24 0.82 -10.30
N GLY A 123 9.09 0.13 -10.30
CA GLY A 123 8.92 -1.17 -10.94
C GLY A 123 9.32 -2.39 -10.09
N ALA A 124 10.12 -2.22 -9.03
CA ALA A 124 10.69 -3.35 -8.29
C ALA A 124 9.66 -4.17 -7.49
N GLY A 125 8.52 -3.58 -7.11
CA GLY A 125 7.49 -4.27 -6.33
C GLY A 125 6.70 -5.33 -7.12
N LEU A 126 6.57 -5.15 -8.44
CA LEU A 126 5.78 -6.03 -9.31
C LEU A 126 6.27 -7.50 -9.32
N PRO A 127 7.56 -7.80 -9.58
CA PRO A 127 8.04 -9.18 -9.55
C PRO A 127 7.98 -9.79 -8.14
N VAL A 128 8.15 -8.98 -7.08
CA VAL A 128 7.99 -9.46 -5.70
C VAL A 128 6.56 -9.91 -5.44
N ALA A 129 5.56 -9.13 -5.89
CA ALA A 129 4.16 -9.48 -5.75
C ALA A 129 3.79 -10.77 -6.49
N VAL A 130 4.33 -10.97 -7.70
CA VAL A 130 4.19 -12.24 -8.44
C VAL A 130 4.75 -13.42 -7.64
N GLY A 131 5.92 -13.24 -7.01
CA GLY A 131 6.51 -14.27 -6.15
C GLY A 131 5.64 -14.62 -4.93
N LEU A 132 5.03 -13.60 -4.30
CA LEU A 132 4.10 -13.79 -3.18
C LEU A 132 2.82 -14.52 -3.61
N ALA A 133 2.21 -14.11 -4.72
CA ALA A 133 1.02 -14.77 -5.28
C ALA A 133 1.32 -16.23 -5.65
N LEU A 134 2.46 -16.49 -6.30
CA LEU A 134 2.90 -17.86 -6.61
C LEU A 134 3.09 -18.69 -5.35
N ALA A 135 3.65 -18.11 -4.29
CA ALA A 135 3.83 -18.80 -3.01
C ALA A 135 2.48 -19.14 -2.35
N ALA A 136 1.50 -18.24 -2.41
CA ALA A 136 0.14 -18.50 -1.92
C ALA A 136 -0.51 -19.66 -2.70
N LYS A 137 -0.48 -19.61 -4.04
CA LYS A 137 -1.00 -20.67 -4.92
C LYS A 137 -0.35 -22.02 -4.64
N ARG A 138 0.98 -22.07 -4.53
CA ARG A 138 1.72 -23.32 -4.23
C ARG A 138 1.41 -23.90 -2.86
N LYS A 139 1.05 -23.06 -1.90
CA LYS A 139 0.66 -23.49 -0.54
C LYS A 139 -0.83 -23.81 -0.42
N GLY A 140 -1.62 -23.67 -1.50
CA GLY A 140 -3.07 -23.84 -1.46
C GLY A 140 -3.76 -22.83 -0.55
N LEU A 141 -3.19 -21.64 -0.39
CA LEU A 141 -3.79 -20.58 0.42
C LEU A 141 -4.78 -19.80 -0.44
N ASP A 142 -6.01 -19.68 0.05
CA ASP A 142 -6.99 -18.73 -0.48
C ASP A 142 -6.60 -17.33 -0.03
N ARG A 143 -5.69 -16.68 -0.76
CA ARG A 143 -5.13 -15.36 -0.43
C ARG A 143 -4.75 -14.62 -1.70
N VAL A 144 -5.02 -13.32 -1.75
CA VAL A 144 -4.58 -12.45 -2.85
C VAL A 144 -3.34 -11.63 -2.48
N THR A 145 -2.57 -11.25 -3.50
CA THR A 145 -1.51 -10.25 -3.37
C THR A 145 -1.83 -9.06 -4.25
N VAL A 146 -1.81 -7.86 -3.67
CA VAL A 146 -1.96 -6.60 -4.39
C VAL A 146 -0.62 -5.89 -4.47
N VAL A 147 -0.33 -5.29 -5.63
CA VAL A 147 0.82 -4.41 -5.84
C VAL A 147 0.36 -3.03 -6.27
N SER A 148 0.79 -2.02 -5.54
CA SER A 148 0.62 -0.61 -5.89
C SER A 148 1.84 -0.15 -6.69
N PHE A 149 1.63 0.52 -7.82
CA PHE A 149 2.67 1.09 -8.66
C PHE A 149 2.14 2.28 -9.46
N GLY A 150 3.02 3.21 -9.82
CA GLY A 150 2.68 4.36 -10.66
C GLY A 150 2.69 4.01 -12.15
N ASP A 151 2.04 4.83 -12.96
CA ASP A 151 2.04 4.75 -14.43
C ASP A 151 3.46 4.69 -15.01
N GLY A 152 4.39 5.49 -14.51
CA GLY A 152 5.80 5.45 -14.95
C GLY A 152 6.47 4.08 -14.78
N ALA A 153 5.98 3.24 -13.85
CA ALA A 153 6.51 1.89 -13.65
C ALA A 153 6.15 0.93 -14.80
N THR A 154 5.11 1.22 -15.60
CA THR A 154 4.73 0.37 -16.73
C THR A 154 5.77 0.36 -17.83
N ASN A 155 6.68 1.35 -17.84
CA ASN A 155 7.77 1.45 -18.81
C ASN A 155 9.06 0.75 -18.33
N THR A 156 8.98 -0.07 -17.28
CA THR A 156 10.12 -0.85 -16.74
C THR A 156 10.05 -2.29 -17.25
N GLY A 157 11.21 -2.93 -17.43
CA GLY A 157 11.28 -4.36 -17.75
C GLY A 157 10.56 -5.23 -16.70
N SER A 158 10.69 -4.86 -15.42
CA SER A 158 10.03 -5.55 -14.30
C SER A 158 8.51 -5.58 -14.40
N PHE A 159 7.87 -4.55 -14.97
CA PHE A 159 6.43 -4.59 -15.24
C PHE A 159 6.07 -5.64 -16.29
N HIS A 160 6.77 -5.64 -17.42
CA HIS A 160 6.49 -6.57 -18.51
C HIS A 160 6.72 -8.02 -18.10
N GLU A 161 7.81 -8.29 -17.38
CA GLU A 161 8.09 -9.60 -16.80
C GLU A 161 6.96 -10.00 -15.84
N ALA A 162 6.63 -9.17 -14.85
CA ALA A 162 5.63 -9.50 -13.85
C ALA A 162 4.24 -9.74 -14.46
N ALA A 163 3.79 -8.89 -15.40
CA ALA A 163 2.51 -9.05 -16.06
C ALA A 163 2.45 -10.35 -16.88
N ASN A 164 3.52 -10.67 -17.61
CA ASN A 164 3.61 -11.92 -18.37
C ASN A 164 3.58 -13.15 -17.44
N MET A 165 4.35 -13.12 -16.35
CA MET A 165 4.41 -14.23 -15.40
C MET A 165 3.11 -14.43 -14.64
N ALA A 166 2.44 -13.34 -14.22
CA ALA A 166 1.13 -13.42 -13.58
C ALA A 166 0.09 -14.08 -14.50
N ALA A 167 0.04 -13.66 -15.77
CA ALA A 167 -0.87 -14.25 -16.76
C ALA A 167 -0.53 -15.71 -17.08
N LEU A 168 0.76 -16.03 -17.32
CA LEU A 168 1.21 -17.38 -17.66
C LEU A 168 0.94 -18.39 -16.54
N TRP A 169 1.07 -17.96 -15.29
CA TRP A 169 0.92 -18.81 -14.11
C TRP A 169 -0.47 -18.76 -13.49
N ASP A 170 -1.39 -17.97 -14.06
CA ASP A 170 -2.77 -17.81 -13.59
C ASP A 170 -2.79 -17.41 -12.10
N LEU A 171 -2.16 -16.26 -11.81
CA LEU A 171 -1.96 -15.70 -10.47
C LEU A 171 -2.86 -14.50 -10.19
#